data_AF-A0A2P7NQV4-F1
#
_entry.id   AF-A0A2P7NQV4-F1
#
_cell.length_a   1.000
_cell.length_b   1.000
_cell.length_c   1.000
_cell.angle_alpha   90.00
_cell.angle_beta   90.00
_cell.angle_gamma   90.00
#
_symmetry.space_group_name_H-M   'P 1'
#
loop_
_entity.id
_entity.type
_entity.pdbx_description
1 polymer ?
#
loop_
_entity_poly.entity_id
_entity_poly.type
_entity_poly.pdbx_seq_one_letter_code
_entity_poly.pdbx_strand_id
1 'polypeptide(L)' 'MNQAASLSIYSHTSLTEALSMPVSVVNKFFKCKPFDDWRKGKESELKLQVAIVNRLNSVISACGVVAKTIASVIRR' A
#
# COMPACT_ATOMS: atom_id res chain seq x y z
N MET A 1 19.92 0.53 -2.63
CA MET A 1 19.15 1.25 -1.59
C MET A 1 20.05 1.45 -0.38
N ASN A 2 20.10 2.66 0.18
CA ASN A 2 20.88 2.96 1.39
C ASN A 2 20.19 2.33 2.62
N GLN A 3 20.81 1.32 3.23
CA GLN A 3 20.20 0.54 4.32
C GLN A 3 19.93 1.37 5.58
N ALA A 4 20.74 2.40 5.84
CA ALA A 4 20.53 3.32 6.96
C ALA A 4 19.28 4.20 6.74
N ALA A 5 19.07 4.66 5.51
CA ALA A 5 17.86 5.42 5.15
C ALA A 5 16.61 4.55 5.27
N SER A 6 16.66 3.31 4.77
CA SER A 6 15.56 2.35 4.93
C SER A 6 15.27 2.08 6.41
N LEU A 7 16.30 1.87 7.23
CA LEU A 7 16.11 1.62 8.65
C LEU A 7 15.43 2.80 9.32
N SER A 8 15.91 4.02 9.08
CA SER A 8 15.32 5.23 9.63
C SER A 8 13.82 5.36 9.32
N ILE A 9 13.43 5.04 8.08
CA ILE A 9 12.03 5.06 7.65
C ILE A 9 11.19 4.00 8.38
N TYR A 10 11.70 2.78 8.52
CA TYR A 10 10.91 1.64 9.00
C TYR A 10 10.95 1.42 10.51
N SER A 11 11.97 1.92 11.20
CA SER A 11 12.14 1.74 12.66
C SER A 11 11.95 3.03 13.45
N HIS A 12 11.64 4.15 12.79
CA HIS A 12 11.59 5.49 13.42
C HIS A 12 12.89 5.88 14.13
N THR A 13 14.02 5.27 13.76
CA THR A 13 15.36 5.63 14.24
C THR A 13 15.85 6.86 13.48
N SER A 14 16.55 7.77 14.16
CA SER A 14 17.12 8.93 13.46
C SER A 14 18.15 8.47 12.41
N LEU A 15 18.30 9.25 11.33
CA LEU A 15 19.26 8.89 10.27
C LEU A 15 20.69 8.81 10.80
N THR A 16 21.05 9.70 11.74
CA THR A 16 22.36 9.72 12.40
C THR A 16 22.61 8.45 13.19
N GLU A 17 21.63 7.98 13.97
CA GLU A 17 21.74 6.72 14.70
C GLU A 17 21.77 5.52 13.75
N ALA A 18 20.94 5.50 12.70
CA ALA A 18 20.91 4.43 11.72
C ALA A 18 22.24 4.30 10.94
N LEU A 19 22.93 5.42 10.68
CA LEU A 19 24.27 5.42 10.07
C LEU A 19 25.35 4.90 11.03
N SER A 20 25.17 5.08 12.34
CA SER A 20 26.08 4.58 13.37
C SER A 20 25.90 3.09 13.69
N MET A 21 24.80 2.47 13.23
CA MET A 21 24.52 1.07 13.51
C MET A 21 25.39 0.12 12.69
N PRO A 22 25.87 -0.99 13.31
CA PRO A 22 26.57 -2.03 12.57
C PRO A 22 25.68 -2.65 11.48
N VAL A 23 26.23 -2.84 10.29
CA VAL A 23 25.52 -3.42 9.13
C VAL A 23 24.89 -4.78 9.46
N SER A 24 25.52 -5.59 10.31
CA SER A 24 24.98 -6.88 10.78
C SER A 24 23.64 -6.72 11.53
N VAL A 25 23.51 -5.68 12.35
CA VAL A 25 22.29 -5.35 13.11
C VAL A 25 21.18 -4.91 12.16
N VAL A 26 21.51 -4.02 11.23
CA VAL A 26 20.57 -3.53 10.20
C VAL A 26 20.04 -4.70 9.36
N ASN A 27 20.93 -5.60 8.94
CA ASN A 27 20.55 -6.80 8.21
C ASN A 27 19.67 -7.75 9.03
N LYS A 28 19.95 -7.89 10.33
CA LYS A 28 19.14 -8.73 11.22
C LYS A 28 17.73 -8.17 11.39
N PHE A 29 17.58 -6.84 11.47
CA PHE A 29 16.27 -6.19 11.48
C PHE A 29 15.47 -6.52 10.22
N PHE A 30 16.02 -6.31 9.03
CA PHE A 30 15.30 -6.55 7.78
C PHE A 30 15.03 -8.02 7.45
N LYS A 31 15.78 -8.94 8.07
CA LYS A 31 15.59 -10.39 7.91
C LYS A 31 14.77 -11.01 9.04
N CYS A 32 14.35 -10.24 10.04
CA CYS A 32 13.59 -10.79 11.15
C CYS A 32 12.14 -11.08 10.74
N LYS A 33 11.57 -12.13 11.32
CA LYS A 33 10.17 -12.52 11.07
C LYS A 33 9.17 -11.38 11.33
N PRO A 34 9.27 -10.62 12.44
CA PRO A 34 8.35 -9.50 12.69
C PRO A 34 8.33 -8.44 11.58
N PHE A 35 9.50 -8.08 11.04
CA PHE A 35 9.58 -7.12 9.94
C PHE A 35 8.95 -7.70 8.65
N ASP A 36 9.22 -8.97 8.35
CA ASP A 36 8.64 -9.62 7.18
C ASP A 36 7.10 -9.74 7.26
N ASP A 37 6.58 -10.11 8.43
CA ASP A 37 5.14 -10.17 8.70
C ASP A 37 4.49 -8.79 8.56
N TRP A 38 5.11 -7.75 9.15
CA TRP A 38 4.65 -6.36 9.02
C TRP A 38 4.63 -5.92 7.55
N ARG A 39 5.70 -6.19 6.80
CA ARG A 39 5.82 -5.85 5.38
C ARG A 39 4.72 -6.51 4.55
N LYS A 40 4.47 -7.81 4.77
CA LYS A 40 3.37 -8.54 4.13
C LYS A 40 2.02 -7.94 4.47
N GLY A 41 1.79 -7.57 5.74
CA GLY A 41 0.58 -6.90 6.17
C GLY A 41 0.34 -5.58 5.43
N LYS A 42 1.38 -4.76 5.24
CA LYS A 42 1.29 -3.52 4.47
C LYS A 42 1.01 -3.74 2.99
N GLU A 43 1.58 -4.77 2.39
CA GLU A 43 1.26 -5.15 1.00
C GLU A 43 -0.21 -5.59 0.87
N SER A 44 -0.72 -6.38 1.81
CA SER A 44 -2.13 -6.78 1.86
C SER A 44 -3.07 -5.60 2.04
N GLU A 45 -2.72 -4.62 2.89
CA GLU A 45 -3.48 -3.38 3.08
C GLU A 45 -3.58 -2.59 1.76
N LEU A 46 -2.47 -2.44 1.03
CA LEU A 46 -2.46 -1.76 -0.27
C LEU A 46 -3.32 -2.50 -1.31
N LYS A 47 -3.22 -3.83 -1.37
CA LYS A 47 -4.07 -4.66 -2.26
C LYS A 47 -5.55 -4.50 -1.94
N LEU A 48 -5.91 -4.41 -0.66
CA LEU A 48 -7.28 -4.17 -0.23
C LEU A 48 -7.77 -2.79 -0.70
N GLN A 49 -6.97 -1.74 -0.53
CA GLN A 49 -7.32 -0.40 -1.01
C GLN A 49 -7.55 -0.38 -2.53
N VAL A 50 -6.67 -1.03 -3.31
CA VAL A 50 -6.84 -1.17 -4.76
C VAL A 50 -8.13 -1.91 -5.11
N ALA A 51 -8.45 -3.00 -4.40
CA ALA A 51 -9.68 -3.75 -4.63
C ALA A 51 -10.94 -2.91 -4.35
N ILE A 52 -10.92 -2.08 -3.31
CA ILE A 52 -12.02 -1.14 -3.00
C ILE A 52 -12.20 -0.13 -4.13
N VAL A 53 -11.11 0.51 -4.59
CA VAL A 53 -11.16 1.49 -5.69
C VAL A 53 -11.72 0.86 -6.96
N ASN A 54 -11.25 -0.34 -7.31
CA ASN A 54 -11.76 -1.07 -8.48
C ASN A 54 -13.25 -1.36 -8.36
N ARG A 55 -13.72 -1.76 -7.17
CA ARG A 55 -15.15 -2.01 -6.93
C ARG A 55 -15.98 -0.74 -7.07
N LEU A 56 -15.50 0.39 -6.54
CA LEU A 56 -16.16 1.69 -6.68
C LEU A 56 -16.26 2.12 -8.14
N ASN A 57 -15.19 1.96 -8.92
CA ASN A 57 -15.20 2.23 -10.36
C ASN A 57 -16.25 1.41 -11.11
N SER A 58 -16.40 0.12 -10.77
CA SER A 58 -17.46 -0.72 -11.34
C SER A 58 -18.86 -0.19 -11.02
N VAL A 59 -19.11 0.25 -9.78
CA VAL A 59 -20.40 0.82 -9.37
C VAL A 59 -20.70 2.11 -10.13
N ILE A 60 -19.74 3.04 -10.21
CA ILE A 60 -19.88 4.29 -10.95
C ILE A 60 -20.23 4.01 -12.42
N SER A 61 -19.55 3.03 -13.01
CA SER A 61 -19.78 2.62 -14.40
C SER A 61 -21.19 2.06 -14.60
N ALA A 62 -21.65 1.21 -13.68
CA ALA A 62 -23.02 0.66 -13.69
C ALA A 62 -24.09 1.76 -13.57
N CYS A 63 -23.90 2.73 -12.66
CA CYS A 63 -24.79 3.89 -12.55
C CYS A 63 -24.85 4.69 -13.85
N GLY A 64 -23.71 4.89 -14.52
CA GLY A 64 -23.65 5.55 -15.83
C GLY A 64 -24.42 4.81 -16.91
N VAL A 65 -24.36 3.47 -16.92
CA VAL A 65 -25.15 2.64 -17.84
C VAL A 65 -26.65 2.80 -17.56
N VAL A 66 -27.07 2.70 -16.29
CA VAL A 66 -28.48 2.86 -15.89
C VAL A 66 -29.02 4.23 -16.32
N ALA A 67 -28.27 5.30 -16.07
CA ALA A 67 -28.65 6.65 -16.47
C ALA A 67 -28.84 6.78 -18.00
N LYS A 68 -27.93 6.20 -18.79
CA LYS A 68 -28.05 6.15 -20.26
C LYS A 68 -29.27 5.36 -20.71
N THR A 69 -29.53 4.22 -20.10
CA THR A 69 -30.69 3.38 -20.41
C THR A 69 -32.00 4.12 -20.14
N ILE A 70 -32.12 4.75 -18.97
CA ILE A 70 -33.31 5.56 -18.62
C ILE A 70 -33.51 6.70 -19.61
N ALA A 71 -32.44 7.45 -19.94
CA ALA A 71 -32.53 8.52 -20.93
C ALA A 71 -32.97 8.02 -22.31
N SER A 72 -32.54 6.82 -22.72
CA SER A 72 -32.97 6.20 -23.97
C SER A 72 -34.44 5.76 -23.95
N VAL A 73 -34.96 5.30 -22.82
CA VAL A 73 -36.36 4.91 -22.67
C VAL A 73 -37.26 6.15 -22.71
N ILE A 74 -36.87 7.23 -22.03
CA ILE A 74 -37.66 8.48 -21.98
C ILE A 74 -37.74 9.17 -23.35
N ARG A 75 -36.72 9.02 -24.21
CA ARG A 75 -36.72 9.58 -25.58
C ARG A 75 -37.56 8.79 -26.57
N ARG A 76 -38.03 7.60 -26.22
CA ARG A 76 -38.87 6.75 -27.07
C ARG A 76 -40.34 6.99 -26.78
#